data_AF-A0A0W8F0H0-F1
#
_entry.id   AF-A0A0W8F0H0-F1
#
_cell.length_a   1.000
_cell.length_b   1.000
_cell.length_c   1.000
_cell.angle_alpha   90.00
_cell.angle_beta   90.00
_cell.angle_gamma   90.00
#
_symmetry.space_group_name_H-M   'P 1'
#
loop_
_entity.id
_entity.type
_entity.pdbx_description
1 polymer ?
#
loop_
_entity_poly.entity_id
_entity_poly.type
_entity_poly.pdbx_seq_one_letter_code
_entity_poly.pdbx_strand_id
1 'polypeptide(L)'
;MKKLALIAVIFIGIILFWAVEDMPAFGDPDAPANQYTAKMYIERTLPDIGIDNIVTAILASYRGFDTLGEVVVIFTAGISVVLLLRRGEDQ
;
A
#
# COMPACT_ATOMS: atom_id res chain seq x y z
N MET A 1 4.91 -15.80 -27.80
CA MET A 1 4.82 -14.55 -26.99
C MET A 1 3.62 -14.58 -26.04
N LYS A 2 2.37 -14.35 -26.49
CA LYS A 2 1.19 -14.30 -25.60
C LYS A 2 0.96 -15.56 -24.76
N LYS A 3 1.12 -16.75 -25.35
CA LYS A 3 1.00 -18.04 -24.65
C LYS A 3 2.07 -18.21 -23.55
N LEU A 4 3.30 -17.75 -23.79
CA LEU A 4 4.38 -17.79 -22.80
C LEU A 4 4.11 -16.81 -21.64
N ALA A 5 3.61 -15.62 -21.95
CA ALA A 5 3.18 -14.67 -20.93
C ALA A 5 2.02 -15.22 -20.07
N LEU A 6 1.05 -15.89 -20.69
CA LEU A 6 -0.06 -16.53 -19.98
C LEU A 6 0.45 -17.66 -19.06
N ILE A 7 1.37 -18.50 -19.55
CA ILE A 7 1.99 -19.55 -18.74
C ILE A 7 2.72 -18.92 -17.54
N ALA A 8 3.47 -17.83 -17.74
CA ALA A 8 4.16 -17.14 -16.66
C ALA A 8 3.19 -16.57 -15.60
N VAL A 9 2.08 -15.95 -16.03
CA VAL A 9 1.05 -15.43 -15.12
C VAL A 9 0.40 -16.56 -14.31
N ILE A 10 0.04 -17.67 -14.96
CA ILE A 10 -0.55 -18.83 -14.27
C ILE A 10 0.45 -19.40 -13.26
N PHE A 11 1.71 -19.55 -13.67
CA PHE A 11 2.77 -20.07 -12.79
C PHE A 11 2.99 -19.19 -11.56
N ILE A 12 3.11 -17.87 -11.74
CA ILE A 12 3.22 -16.92 -10.62
C ILE A 12 1.96 -16.95 -9.77
N GLY A 13 0.77 -17.04 -10.38
CA GLY A 13 -0.50 -17.15 -9.67
C GLY A 13 -0.54 -18.38 -8.75
N ILE A 14 -0.11 -19.55 -9.25
CA ILE A 14 -0.03 -20.77 -8.44
C ILE A 14 0.92 -20.58 -7.25
N ILE A 15 2.09 -19.96 -7.45
CA ILE A 15 3.03 -19.66 -6.36
C ILE A 15 2.39 -18.73 -5.32
N LEU A 16 1.70 -17.68 -5.77
CA LEU A 16 1.02 -16.75 -4.86
C LEU A 16 -0.09 -17.43 -4.07
N PHE A 17 -0.88 -18.32 -4.70
CA PHE A 17 -1.89 -19.12 -4.02
C PHE A 17 -1.28 -20.06 -2.98
N TRP A 18 -0.15 -20.68 -3.29
CA TRP A 18 0.57 -21.54 -2.35
C TRP A 18 1.06 -20.74 -1.13
N ALA A 19 1.57 -19.52 -1.33
CA ALA A 19 1.99 -18.63 -0.24
C ALA A 19 0.84 -18.13 0.66
N VAL A 20 -0.43 -18.29 0.27
CA VAL A 20 -1.57 -17.93 1.13
C VAL A 20 -1.66 -18.88 2.34
N GLU A 21 -1.20 -20.12 2.21
CA GLU A 21 -1.23 -21.10 3.31
C GLU A 21 -0.36 -20.68 4.51
N ASP A 22 0.70 -19.89 4.27
CA ASP A 22 1.57 -19.36 5.32
C ASP A 22 0.95 -18.16 6.08
N MET A 23 -0.19 -17.62 5.62
CA MET A 23 -0.83 -16.48 6.27
C MET A 23 -1.58 -16.91 7.54
N PRO A 24 -1.59 -16.08 8.60
CA PRO A 24 -2.43 -16.32 9.77
C PRO A 24 -3.90 -16.50 9.40
N ALA A 25 -4.61 -17.30 10.19
CA ALA A 25 -6.04 -17.47 10.00
C ALA A 25 -6.76 -16.12 10.10
N PHE A 26 -7.82 -15.94 9.31
CA PHE A 26 -8.59 -14.71 9.33
C PHE A 26 -9.15 -14.45 10.74
N GLY A 27 -8.84 -13.27 11.29
CA GLY A 27 -9.30 -12.87 12.64
C GLY A 27 -8.50 -13.48 13.79
N ASP A 28 -7.37 -14.13 13.53
CA ASP A 28 -6.49 -14.68 14.58
C ASP A 28 -5.96 -13.55 15.49
N PRO A 29 -6.30 -13.53 16.80
CA PRO A 29 -5.77 -12.55 17.74
C PRO A 29 -4.25 -12.69 17.92
N ASP A 30 -3.71 -13.89 17.64
CA ASP A 30 -2.29 -14.22 17.74
C ASP A 30 -1.50 -13.96 16.45
N ALA A 31 -2.17 -13.42 15.43
CA ALA A 31 -1.50 -12.97 14.21
C ALA A 31 -0.39 -11.95 14.55
N PRO A 32 0.81 -12.04 13.93
CA PRO A 32 1.95 -11.17 14.25
C PRO A 32 1.64 -9.66 14.17
N ALA A 33 0.76 -9.25 13.25
CA ALA A 33 0.33 -7.87 13.09
C ALA A 33 -0.49 -7.34 14.29
N ASN A 34 -1.21 -8.23 14.98
CA ASN A 34 -2.09 -7.89 16.10
C ASN A 34 -1.32 -7.84 17.43
N GLN A 35 -0.30 -8.68 17.58
CA GLN A 35 0.45 -8.87 18.84
C GLN A 35 1.17 -7.61 19.31
N TYR A 36 1.88 -6.94 18.41
CA TYR A 36 2.67 -5.76 18.75
C TYR A 36 2.15 -4.51 18.04
N THR A 37 2.11 -4.51 16.71
CA THR A 37 1.91 -3.30 15.92
C THR A 37 0.52 -2.69 16.12
N ALA A 38 -0.54 -3.49 15.99
CA ALA A 38 -1.91 -3.00 16.20
C ALA A 38 -2.11 -2.49 17.63
N LYS A 39 -1.64 -3.26 18.63
CA LYS A 39 -1.72 -2.89 20.04
C LYS A 39 -0.99 -1.57 20.32
N MET A 40 0.24 -1.44 19.82
CA MET A 40 1.03 -0.21 19.95
C MET A 40 0.30 0.99 19.35
N TYR A 41 -0.22 0.88 18.13
CA TYR A 41 -0.95 1.99 17.51
C TYR A 41 -2.23 2.35 18.28
N ILE A 42 -2.98 1.39 18.79
CA ILE A 42 -4.20 1.66 19.56
C ILE A 42 -3.87 2.38 20.87
N GLU A 43 -2.83 1.94 21.58
CA GLU A 43 -2.47 2.48 22.90
C GLU A 43 -1.70 3.81 22.84
N ARG A 44 -0.90 4.02 21.78
CA ARG A 44 0.06 5.13 21.71
C ARG A 44 -0.33 6.28 20.77
N THR A 45 -1.16 6.04 19.77
CA THR A 45 -1.43 7.07 18.74
C THR A 45 -1.99 8.37 19.33
N LEU A 46 -2.97 8.27 20.22
CA LEU A 46 -3.57 9.46 20.82
C LEU A 46 -2.57 10.20 21.75
N PRO A 47 -1.86 9.54 22.68
CA PRO A 47 -0.80 10.17 23.46
C PRO A 47 0.33 10.80 22.63
N ASP A 48 0.75 10.14 21.55
CA ASP A 48 1.93 10.56 20.78
C ASP A 48 1.61 11.68 19.78
N ILE A 49 0.41 11.67 19.16
CA ILE A 49 0.05 12.53 18.03
C ILE A 49 -1.09 13.50 18.38
N GLY A 50 -1.95 13.16 19.34
CA GLY A 50 -3.07 14.02 19.78
C GLY A 50 -4.26 14.06 18.82
N ILE A 51 -4.36 13.10 17.90
CA ILE A 51 -5.44 12.98 16.92
C ILE A 51 -6.23 11.70 17.18
N ASP A 52 -7.55 11.82 17.38
CA ASP A 52 -8.44 10.69 17.69
C ASP A 52 -8.57 9.69 16.53
N ASN A 53 -8.50 10.16 15.28
CA ASN A 53 -8.55 9.29 14.12
C ASN A 53 -7.21 8.56 13.95
N ILE A 54 -7.15 7.35 14.53
CA ILE A 54 -5.96 6.49 14.51
C ILE A 54 -5.45 6.24 13.10
N VAL A 55 -6.35 6.02 12.12
CA VAL A 55 -5.93 5.72 10.73
C VAL A 55 -5.23 6.93 10.10
N THR A 56 -5.83 8.11 10.19
CA THR A 56 -5.23 9.34 9.65
C THR A 56 -3.94 9.68 10.37
N ALA A 57 -3.89 9.51 11.69
CA ALA A 57 -2.70 9.77 12.49
C ALA A 57 -1.52 8.85 12.10
N ILE A 58 -1.78 7.55 11.89
CA ILE A 58 -0.76 6.59 11.43
C ILE A 58 -0.27 6.98 10.03
N LEU A 59 -1.17 7.18 9.06
CA LEU A 59 -0.80 7.46 7.67
C LEU A 59 -0.02 8.77 7.54
N ALA A 60 -0.42 9.82 8.25
CA ALA A 60 0.24 11.12 8.17
C ALA A 60 1.51 11.23 9.04
N SER A 61 1.63 10.42 10.11
CA SER A 61 2.73 10.54 11.08
C SER A 61 3.65 9.31 11.05
N TYR A 62 3.32 8.22 11.76
CA TYR A 62 4.19 7.04 11.86
C TYR A 62 4.60 6.47 10.49
N ARG A 63 3.68 6.53 9.52
CA ARG A 63 3.89 6.08 8.13
C ARG A 63 3.82 7.23 7.13
N GLY A 64 4.11 8.45 7.57
CA GLY A 64 4.08 9.65 6.73
C GLY A 64 5.02 9.59 5.53
N PHE A 65 6.11 8.82 5.62
CA PHE A 65 7.02 8.63 4.49
C PHE A 65 6.40 7.82 3.34
N ASP A 66 5.56 6.83 3.64
CA ASP A 66 4.83 6.05 2.63
C ASP A 66 3.85 6.97 1.88
N THR A 67 3.08 7.79 2.62
CA THR A 67 2.13 8.75 2.04
C THR A 67 2.84 9.90 1.30
N LEU A 68 4.02 10.33 1.74
CA LEU A 68 4.85 11.26 0.94
C LEU A 68 5.20 10.64 -0.42
N GLY A 69 5.56 9.36 -0.44
CA GLY A 69 5.77 8.60 -1.67
C GLY A 69 4.53 8.55 -2.56
N GLU A 70 3.36 8.27 -1.99
CA GLU A 70 2.07 8.29 -2.72
C GLU A 70 1.82 9.65 -3.37
N VAL A 71 2.03 10.74 -2.62
CA VAL A 71 1.87 12.12 -3.13
C VAL A 71 2.83 12.40 -4.28
N VAL A 72 4.10 11.99 -4.15
CA VAL A 72 5.11 12.15 -5.22
C VAL A 72 4.72 11.38 -6.48
N VAL A 73 4.22 10.16 -6.35
CA VAL A 73 3.77 9.33 -7.49
C VAL A 73 2.60 10.02 -8.21
N ILE A 74 1.56 10.43 -7.49
CA ILE A 74 0.39 11.08 -8.10
C ILE A 74 0.76 12.43 -8.71
N PHE A 75 1.59 13.22 -8.04
CA PHE A 75 2.07 14.50 -8.55
C PHE A 75 2.87 14.33 -9.84
N THR A 76 3.77 13.35 -9.90
CA THR A 76 4.56 13.03 -11.10
C THR A 76 3.67 12.56 -12.25
N ALA A 77 2.68 11.72 -11.95
CA ALA A 77 1.69 11.28 -12.95
C ALA A 77 0.89 12.47 -13.50
N GLY A 78 0.45 13.38 -12.63
CA GLY A 78 -0.27 14.60 -13.01
C GLY A 78 0.55 15.49 -13.95
N ILE A 79 1.81 15.79 -13.61
CA ILE A 79 2.73 16.53 -14.48
C ILE A 79 2.90 15.82 -15.83
N SER A 80 3.10 14.50 -15.81
CA SER A 80 3.32 13.71 -17.03
C SER A 80 2.12 13.81 -17.98
N VAL A 81 0.89 13.73 -17.45
CA VAL A 81 -0.33 13.90 -18.24
C VAL A 81 -0.43 15.31 -18.83
N VAL A 82 -0.17 16.36 -18.04
CA VAL A 82 -0.19 17.75 -18.54
C VAL A 82 0.82 17.96 -19.67
N LEU A 83 2.04 17.43 -19.53
CA LEU A 83 3.08 17.54 -20.56
C LEU A 83 2.71 16.82 -21.86
N LEU A 84 2.09 15.63 -21.76
CA LEU A 84 1.63 14.88 -22.93
C LEU A 84 0.48 15.58 -23.65
N LEU A 85 -0.49 16.13 -22.90
CA LEU A 85 -1.64 16.83 -23.47
C LEU A 85 -1.24 18.16 -24.13
N ARG A 86 -0.30 18.92 -23.53
CA ARG A 86 0.19 20.18 -24.11
C ARG A 86 0.80 20.00 -25.50
N ARG A 87 1.42 18.85 -25.78
CA ARG A 87 2.02 18.56 -27.09
C ARG A 87 1.00 18.28 -28.19
N GLY A 88 -0.28 18.08 -27.84
CA GLY A 88 -1.36 17.81 -28.80
C GLY A 88 -2.03 19.06 -29.39
N GLU A 89 -1.72 20.26 -28.89
CA GLU A 89 -2.30 21.53 -29.40
C GLU A 89 -1.43 22.22 -30.47
N ASP A 90 -0.16 21.80 -30.64
CA ASP A 90 0.79 22.37 -31.61
C ASP A 90 0.94 21.50 -32.89
N GLN A 91 -0.04 20.64 -33.20
CA GLN A 91 -0.17 19.92 -34.49
C GLN A 91 -1.53 20.21 -35.12
#